data_AF-A0AA96MF12-F1
#
_entry.id   AF-A0AA96MF12-F1
#
_cell.length_a   1.000
_cell.length_b   1.000
_cell.length_c   1.000
_cell.angle_alpha   90.00
_cell.angle_beta   90.00
_cell.angle_gamma   90.00
#
_symmetry.space_group_name_H-M   'P 1'
#
loop_
_entity.id
_entity.type
_entity.pdbx_description
1 polymer ?
#
loop_
_entity_poly.entity_id
_entity_poly.type
_entity_poly.pdbx_seq_one_letter_code
_entity_poly.pdbx_strand_id
1 'polypeptide(L)'
;MKGERQQDYNRNNEERPFKYNAGDRTIGVEMSQSASVASAAAEFIADGERRKGNGNSSRTYFRRQGERPAFLVLRDGIAERSVHYREEPGALPAGPCLIRGEEWLFTPELAELYSSWLASSDEVQAERILQRIYYRLRAAAAALLESADGVWSAIVLPYTPELADRPTKLAALQDTQLEALFAAVAESQRLGGDSRVDLLAPYPASAAEFAAMREFIEIVAEQTLGHAYAAACRIGAVLLPDVQHAAAGEIARIADFLVLDGAADEAAPEESAAGFAAAAAEVLAAVRRVKPAAAVLAAGAPAAYALADLYEIGLSGIFCSAAQRTEALLRAACLTWIARQDNIDAAAGGWQ
;
A
#
# COMPACT_ATOMS: atom_id res chain seq x y z
N MET A 1 70.16 13.46 17.27
CA MET A 1 70.54 13.22 18.68
C MET A 1 69.41 12.41 19.30
N LYS A 2 69.52 11.08 19.45
CA LYS A 2 70.10 10.35 20.62
C LYS A 2 69.50 10.87 21.95
N GLY A 3 68.88 10.06 22.81
CA GLY A 3 68.74 8.62 22.84
C GLY A 3 67.87 8.12 23.99
N GLU A 4 67.73 6.80 24.01
CA GLU A 4 66.89 5.93 24.84
C GLU A 4 67.21 5.94 26.34
N ARG A 5 66.24 5.50 27.16
CA ARG A 5 66.47 4.48 28.21
C ARG A 5 65.28 3.54 28.36
N GLN A 6 65.60 2.26 28.17
CA GLN A 6 64.86 1.02 28.40
C GLN A 6 65.11 0.51 29.83
N GLN A 7 64.18 -0.30 30.36
CA GLN A 7 64.35 -1.57 31.12
C GLN A 7 63.01 -1.88 31.83
N ASP A 8 62.18 -2.79 31.33
CA ASP A 8 62.20 -4.28 31.46
C ASP A 8 62.02 -4.78 32.91
N TYR A 9 60.91 -5.49 33.18
CA TYR A 9 60.93 -6.95 33.39
C TYR A 9 59.51 -7.58 33.51
N ASN A 10 59.30 -8.55 32.63
CA ASN A 10 58.35 -9.68 32.63
C ASN A 10 58.19 -10.39 34.00
N ARG A 11 57.02 -11.00 34.30
CA ARG A 11 56.60 -12.37 33.87
C ARG A 11 55.54 -13.01 34.81
N ASN A 12 54.76 -13.93 34.22
CA ASN A 12 54.06 -15.11 34.80
C ASN A 12 52.70 -14.85 35.46
N ASN A 13 51.58 -15.33 34.90
CA ASN A 13 51.09 -16.72 34.64
C ASN A 13 50.00 -17.02 35.67
N GLU A 14 48.76 -17.24 35.21
CA GLU A 14 47.99 -18.47 35.43
C GLU A 14 46.55 -18.27 34.92
N GLU A 15 46.32 -18.71 33.68
CA GLU A 15 45.04 -19.28 33.27
C GLU A 15 44.73 -20.47 34.17
N ARG A 16 43.49 -20.65 34.66
CA ARG A 16 42.85 -21.98 34.73
C ARG A 16 41.32 -21.95 34.75
N PRO A 17 40.67 -23.03 34.26
CA PRO A 17 39.30 -23.08 33.77
C PRO A 17 38.37 -23.90 34.68
N PHE A 18 37.06 -23.88 34.41
CA PHE A 18 36.14 -24.89 34.94
C PHE A 18 35.21 -25.46 33.85
N LYS A 19 35.57 -26.66 33.37
CA LYS A 19 34.67 -27.78 33.02
C LYS A 19 35.17 -28.96 33.89
N TYR A 20 34.42 -29.92 34.42
CA TYR A 20 33.30 -30.73 33.93
C TYR A 20 32.62 -31.37 35.16
N ASN A 21 31.36 -31.81 35.05
CA ASN A 21 31.09 -33.25 35.12
C ASN A 21 29.72 -33.60 34.52
N ALA A 22 29.78 -34.59 33.65
CA ALA A 22 28.68 -35.30 33.03
C ALA A 22 28.32 -36.53 33.86
N GLY A 23 27.06 -36.92 33.82
CA GLY A 23 26.61 -38.25 34.20
C GLY A 23 25.35 -38.26 35.05
N ASP A 24 24.18 -38.14 34.41
CA ASP A 24 23.32 -39.32 34.39
C ASP A 24 22.45 -39.38 33.12
N ARG A 25 22.35 -40.62 32.64
CA ARG A 25 21.60 -41.19 31.51
C ARG A 25 20.11 -41.25 31.92
N THR A 26 19.05 -41.36 31.11
CA THR A 26 18.76 -41.72 29.72
C THR A 26 17.22 -41.70 29.58
N ILE A 27 16.71 -41.84 28.35
CA ILE A 27 15.33 -42.21 27.93
C ILE A 27 14.41 -40.99 27.73
N GLY A 28 13.84 -40.70 26.56
CA GLY A 28 13.87 -41.37 25.26
C GLY A 28 12.86 -40.70 24.31
N VAL A 29 13.23 -40.71 23.02
CA VAL A 29 12.37 -40.87 21.83
C VAL A 29 11.33 -39.77 21.51
N GLU A 30 11.71 -39.00 20.47
CA GLU A 30 10.92 -38.48 19.35
C GLU A 30 9.44 -38.92 19.25
N MET A 31 8.55 -37.96 18.96
CA MET A 31 7.84 -37.89 17.67
C MET A 31 6.77 -36.79 17.71
N SER A 32 6.72 -36.06 16.60
CA SER A 32 5.71 -35.13 16.13
C SER A 32 4.28 -35.48 16.53
N GLN A 33 3.49 -34.47 16.93
CA GLN A 33 2.15 -34.25 16.37
C GLN A 33 1.58 -32.88 16.72
N SER A 34 0.97 -32.30 15.69
CA SER A 34 0.22 -31.07 15.60
C SER A 34 -0.97 -31.00 16.59
N ALA A 35 -1.15 -29.86 17.26
CA ALA A 35 -2.43 -29.38 17.79
C ALA A 35 -2.26 -27.88 18.09
N SER A 36 -2.80 -26.97 17.26
CA SER A 36 -4.13 -26.39 17.43
C SER A 36 -4.43 -25.94 18.86
N VAL A 37 -4.30 -24.65 19.14
CA VAL A 37 -5.05 -23.98 20.20
C VAL A 37 -5.43 -22.57 19.73
N ALA A 38 -6.54 -22.52 18.98
CA ALA A 38 -7.45 -21.39 19.02
C ALA A 38 -8.08 -21.34 20.43
N SER A 39 -7.56 -20.51 21.33
CA SER A 39 -8.24 -20.05 22.57
C SER A 39 -7.31 -19.15 23.40
N ALA A 40 -7.08 -17.92 22.95
CA ALA A 40 -6.54 -16.86 23.79
C ALA A 40 -7.13 -15.47 23.49
N ALA A 41 -8.25 -15.41 22.76
CA ALA A 41 -8.90 -14.16 22.35
C ALA A 41 -10.34 -14.00 22.86
N ALA A 42 -10.71 -14.71 23.93
CA ALA A 42 -12.07 -14.70 24.46
C ALA A 42 -12.08 -14.60 25.98
N GLU A 43 -11.47 -13.56 26.54
CA GLU A 43 -11.71 -13.10 27.91
C GLU A 43 -10.97 -11.79 28.09
N PHE A 44 -11.61 -10.65 27.81
CA PHE A 44 -11.34 -9.34 28.43
C PHE A 44 -12.34 -8.31 27.86
N ILE A 45 -13.63 -8.51 28.14
CA ILE A 45 -14.64 -7.44 28.12
C ILE A 45 -15.48 -7.60 29.39
N ALA A 46 -15.16 -6.82 30.42
CA ALA A 46 -16.12 -6.33 31.42
C ALA A 46 -15.50 -5.17 32.23
N ASP A 47 -15.96 -3.97 31.89
CA ASP A 47 -16.20 -2.79 32.72
C ASP A 47 -15.09 -2.11 33.55
N GLY A 48 -14.76 -0.90 33.09
CA GLY A 48 -14.21 0.20 33.88
C GLY A 48 -14.54 1.54 33.22
N GLU A 49 -15.64 2.17 33.65
CA GLU A 49 -16.11 3.46 33.13
C GLU A 49 -15.10 4.62 33.32
N ARG A 50 -15.23 5.59 32.39
CA ARG A 50 -14.78 7.01 32.43
C ARG A 50 -13.41 7.33 31.82
N ARG A 51 -13.46 7.78 30.55
CA ARG A 51 -13.28 9.20 30.19
C ARG A 51 -13.85 9.47 28.80
N LYS A 52 -14.77 10.44 28.72
CA LYS A 52 -15.33 10.99 27.48
C LYS A 52 -14.21 11.65 26.66
N GLY A 53 -13.67 10.94 25.68
CA GLY A 53 -13.00 11.49 24.51
C GLY A 53 -13.86 11.13 23.32
N ASN A 54 -14.24 12.12 22.53
CA ASN A 54 -15.23 12.03 21.46
C ASN A 54 -14.74 11.07 20.36
N GLY A 55 -15.11 9.80 20.46
CA GLY A 55 -14.77 8.76 19.50
C GLY A 55 -15.68 8.83 18.29
N ASN A 56 -15.09 8.96 17.09
CA ASN A 56 -15.75 8.54 15.86
C ASN A 56 -14.71 8.09 14.80
N SER A 57 -13.72 7.30 15.22
CA SER A 57 -12.67 6.74 14.35
C SER A 57 -13.02 5.38 13.74
N SER A 58 -14.25 4.88 13.92
CA SER A 58 -14.78 3.79 13.10
C SER A 58 -15.58 4.37 11.94
N ARG A 59 -14.89 4.95 10.94
CA ARG A 59 -15.50 5.24 9.64
C ARG A 59 -15.27 4.04 8.74
N THR A 60 -16.10 3.02 8.92
CA THR A 60 -16.37 2.06 7.85
C THR A 60 -16.98 2.85 6.68
N TYR A 61 -16.14 3.27 5.73
CA TYR A 61 -16.60 3.87 4.46
C TYR A 61 -17.48 2.93 3.64
N PHE A 62 -17.52 1.66 4.04
CA PHE A 62 -18.46 0.68 3.56
C PHE A 62 -19.53 0.38 4.63
N ARG A 63 -20.77 0.65 4.23
CA ARG A 63 -22.01 -0.02 4.65
C ARG A 63 -22.82 0.61 5.79
N ARG A 64 -23.95 1.21 5.41
CA ARG A 64 -25.27 0.94 6.02
C ARG A 64 -26.01 -0.04 5.11
N GLN A 65 -26.76 -0.98 5.68
CA GLN A 65 -27.60 -1.88 4.90
C GLN A 65 -28.65 -1.06 4.14
N GLY A 66 -28.68 -1.16 2.80
CA GLY A 66 -29.70 -0.55 1.94
C GLY A 66 -29.25 0.69 1.13
N GLU A 67 -28.10 1.29 1.42
CA GLU A 67 -27.58 2.44 0.65
C GLU A 67 -26.50 1.98 -0.34
N ARG A 68 -26.57 2.45 -1.59
CA ARG A 68 -25.46 2.27 -2.56
C ARG A 68 -24.19 2.91 -1.95
N PRO A 69 -23.02 2.25 -2.02
CA PRO A 69 -21.78 2.82 -1.49
C PRO A 69 -21.51 4.18 -2.14
N ALA A 70 -20.98 5.12 -1.36
CA ALA A 70 -20.61 6.43 -1.89
C ALA A 70 -19.50 6.25 -2.93
N PHE A 71 -19.72 6.75 -4.14
CA PHE A 71 -18.72 6.72 -5.20
C PHE A 71 -17.62 7.72 -4.86
N LEU A 72 -16.39 7.23 -4.77
CA LEU A 72 -15.24 8.00 -4.33
C LEU A 72 -14.57 8.72 -5.51
N VAL A 73 -14.23 10.00 -5.34
CA VAL A 73 -13.38 10.74 -6.28
C VAL A 73 -12.12 11.15 -5.54
N LEU A 74 -11.02 10.51 -5.91
CA LEU A 74 -9.75 10.50 -5.18
C LEU A 74 -8.64 11.12 -6.03
N ARG A 75 -7.52 11.45 -5.40
CA ARG A 75 -6.37 12.10 -6.07
C ARG A 75 -5.41 11.10 -6.69
N ASP A 76 -4.85 11.46 -7.84
CA ASP A 76 -3.76 10.72 -8.48
C ASP A 76 -2.47 11.59 -8.50
N GLY A 77 -1.37 11.04 -7.98
CA GLY A 77 -0.01 11.58 -8.10
C GLY A 77 0.48 12.55 -7.01
N ILE A 78 1.76 12.95 -7.14
CA ILE A 78 2.50 13.88 -6.26
C ILE A 78 2.30 15.34 -6.65
N ALA A 79 2.06 15.66 -7.93
CA ALA A 79 2.12 17.02 -8.43
C ALA A 79 1.14 18.00 -7.74
N GLU A 80 0.02 17.50 -7.21
CA GLU A 80 -0.93 18.29 -6.40
C GLU A 80 -0.39 18.68 -5.02
N ARG A 81 0.64 18.01 -4.51
CA ARG A 81 1.19 18.20 -3.15
C ARG A 81 2.07 19.45 -3.04
N SER A 82 2.77 19.81 -4.12
CA SER A 82 3.71 20.96 -4.13
C SER A 82 3.03 22.31 -3.89
N VAL A 83 1.70 22.38 -4.07
CA VAL A 83 0.92 23.61 -3.87
C VAL A 83 0.55 23.82 -2.39
N HIS A 84 0.70 22.80 -1.53
CA HIS A 84 0.19 22.79 -0.15
C HIS A 84 1.26 22.67 0.95
N TYR A 85 2.48 23.17 0.72
CA TYR A 85 3.51 23.26 1.78
C TYR A 85 3.14 24.17 2.97
N ARG A 86 1.96 24.81 2.94
CA ARG A 86 1.43 25.60 4.04
C ARG A 86 -0.06 25.36 4.16
N GLU A 87 -0.43 24.21 4.73
CA GLU A 87 -1.80 23.99 5.15
C GLU A 87 -2.13 24.97 6.30
N GLU A 88 -3.11 25.84 6.07
CA GLU A 88 -3.67 26.66 7.13
C GLU A 88 -4.34 25.73 8.17
N PRO A 89 -4.19 26.01 9.48
CA PRO A 89 -4.85 25.23 10.51
C PRO A 89 -6.37 25.28 10.31
N GLY A 90 -6.95 24.18 9.81
CA GLY A 90 -8.36 24.09 9.44
C GLY A 90 -8.65 23.50 8.05
N ALA A 91 -7.62 23.22 7.23
CA ALA A 91 -7.82 22.48 5.98
C ALA A 91 -8.41 21.10 6.27
N LEU A 92 -9.54 20.77 5.62
CA LEU A 92 -10.16 19.46 5.71
C LEU A 92 -9.20 18.42 5.10
N PRO A 93 -9.05 17.24 5.72
CA PRO A 93 -8.18 16.20 5.18
C PRO A 93 -8.61 15.89 3.74
N ALA A 94 -7.69 16.03 2.79
CA ALA A 94 -7.99 16.08 1.36
C ALA A 94 -8.35 14.72 0.74
N GLY A 95 -8.66 13.72 1.58
CA GLY A 95 -9.07 12.37 1.20
C GLY A 95 -7.89 11.51 0.75
N PRO A 96 -8.12 10.26 0.37
CA PRO A 96 -7.04 9.38 -0.07
C PRO A 96 -6.43 9.79 -1.40
N CYS A 97 -5.18 9.37 -1.61
CA CYS A 97 -4.45 9.55 -2.85
C CYS A 97 -3.83 8.24 -3.32
N LEU A 98 -3.74 8.08 -4.65
CA LEU A 98 -2.93 7.07 -5.32
C LEU A 98 -1.55 7.68 -5.60
N ILE A 99 -0.50 6.94 -5.26
CA ILE A 99 0.89 7.36 -5.43
C ILE A 99 1.59 6.26 -6.21
N ARG A 100 2.20 6.60 -7.35
CA ARG A 100 3.03 5.65 -8.08
C ARG A 100 4.45 5.73 -7.51
N GLY A 101 5.03 4.59 -7.14
CA GLY A 101 6.33 4.53 -6.47
C GLY A 101 7.46 5.17 -7.29
N GLU A 102 7.34 5.12 -8.61
CA GLU A 102 8.23 5.71 -9.59
C GLU A 102 8.28 7.24 -9.47
N GLU A 103 7.19 7.88 -9.07
CA GLU A 103 7.15 9.35 -8.91
C GLU A 103 8.14 9.84 -7.84
N TRP A 104 8.42 9.04 -6.81
CA TRP A 104 9.46 9.36 -5.84
C TRP A 104 10.86 9.27 -6.45
N LEU A 105 11.09 8.30 -7.33
CA LEU A 105 12.38 8.10 -8.00
C LEU A 105 12.69 9.22 -8.99
N PHE A 106 11.68 9.86 -9.57
CA PHE A 106 11.83 10.96 -10.52
C PHE A 106 11.92 12.35 -9.88
N THR A 107 11.85 12.46 -8.56
CA THR A 107 12.16 13.74 -7.88
C THR A 107 13.60 14.15 -8.16
N PRO A 108 13.90 15.46 -8.32
CA PRO A 108 15.25 15.92 -8.68
C PRO A 108 16.36 15.37 -7.77
N GLU A 109 16.06 15.20 -6.49
CA GLU A 109 17.01 14.69 -5.49
C GLU A 109 17.31 13.20 -5.62
N LEU A 110 16.36 12.40 -6.11
CA LEU A 110 16.46 10.94 -6.26
C LEU A 110 16.81 10.52 -7.70
N ALA A 111 16.44 11.30 -8.71
CA ALA A 111 16.59 10.95 -10.12
C ALA A 111 18.05 10.67 -10.51
N GLU A 112 18.99 11.49 -10.03
CA GLU A 112 20.43 11.27 -10.27
C GLU A 112 20.95 10.01 -9.57
N LEU A 113 20.49 9.75 -8.34
CA LEU A 113 20.87 8.55 -7.58
C LEU A 113 20.32 7.29 -8.23
N TYR A 114 19.05 7.32 -8.63
CA TYR A 114 18.39 6.22 -9.33
C TYR A 114 19.09 5.91 -10.66
N SER A 115 19.36 6.93 -11.48
CA SER A 115 20.09 6.76 -12.74
C SER A 115 21.49 6.18 -12.52
N SER A 116 22.20 6.66 -11.49
CA SER A 116 23.52 6.14 -11.13
C SER A 116 23.49 4.68 -10.66
N TRP A 117 22.46 4.30 -9.89
CA TRP A 117 22.25 2.93 -9.44
C TRP A 117 21.89 1.97 -10.58
N LEU A 118 21.03 2.41 -11.50
CA LEU A 118 20.67 1.66 -12.70
C LEU A 118 21.89 1.33 -13.56
N ALA A 119 22.76 2.34 -13.76
CA ALA A 119 23.99 2.24 -14.54
C ALA A 119 25.13 1.51 -13.80
N SER A 120 25.03 1.30 -12.48
CA SER A 120 26.08 0.63 -11.72
C SER A 120 26.19 -0.85 -12.09
N SER A 121 27.41 -1.25 -12.45
CA SER A 121 27.83 -2.65 -12.62
C SER A 121 28.57 -3.20 -11.40
N ASP A 122 28.98 -2.33 -10.47
CA ASP A 122 29.61 -2.72 -9.21
C ASP A 122 28.54 -2.87 -8.12
N GLU A 123 28.45 -4.07 -7.54
CA GLU A 123 27.48 -4.44 -6.50
C GLU A 123 27.65 -3.61 -5.23
N VAL A 124 28.90 -3.38 -4.79
CA VAL A 124 29.17 -2.62 -3.54
C VAL A 124 28.78 -1.17 -3.72
N GLN A 125 29.07 -0.61 -4.90
CA GLN A 125 28.65 0.76 -5.23
C GLN A 125 27.13 0.84 -5.40
N ALA A 126 26.50 -0.16 -6.01
CA ALA A 126 25.05 -0.21 -6.15
C ALA A 126 24.36 -0.25 -4.78
N GLU A 127 24.84 -1.09 -3.85
CA GLU A 127 24.31 -1.19 -2.48
C GLU A 127 24.42 0.16 -1.73
N ARG A 128 25.56 0.85 -1.84
CA ARG A 128 25.73 2.18 -1.24
C ARG A 128 24.78 3.23 -1.81
N ILE A 129 24.54 3.20 -3.13
CA ILE A 129 23.58 4.12 -3.75
C ILE A 129 22.16 3.77 -3.31
N LEU A 130 21.82 2.49 -3.25
CA LEU A 130 20.51 2.02 -2.79
C LEU A 130 20.25 2.42 -1.33
N GLN A 131 21.25 2.35 -0.46
CA GLN A 131 21.15 2.86 0.91
C GLN A 131 20.90 4.37 0.96
N ARG A 132 21.45 5.16 0.03
CA ARG A 132 21.15 6.60 -0.05
C ARG A 132 19.73 6.84 -0.53
N ILE A 133 19.25 6.05 -1.49
CA ILE A 133 17.87 6.05 -1.96
C ILE A 133 16.93 5.73 -0.80
N TYR A 134 17.21 4.68 -0.01
CA TYR A 134 16.47 4.30 1.20
C TYR A 134 16.22 5.49 2.13
N TYR A 135 17.28 6.21 2.54
CA TYR A 135 17.12 7.32 3.48
C TYR A 135 16.27 8.47 2.93
N ARG A 136 16.32 8.70 1.61
CA ARG A 136 15.50 9.71 0.93
C ARG A 136 14.04 9.26 0.83
N LEU A 137 13.80 8.02 0.44
CA LEU A 137 12.45 7.43 0.42
C LEU A 137 11.83 7.43 1.81
N ARG A 138 12.58 7.09 2.85
CA ARG A 138 12.10 7.10 4.24
C ARG A 138 11.68 8.49 4.69
N ALA A 139 12.47 9.52 4.34
CA ALA A 139 12.11 10.91 4.63
C ALA A 139 10.85 11.35 3.88
N ALA A 140 10.72 10.98 2.59
CA ALA A 140 9.52 11.25 1.80
C ALA A 140 8.27 10.54 2.34
N ALA A 141 8.42 9.28 2.79
CA ALA A 141 7.38 8.50 3.42
C ALA A 141 6.92 9.12 4.75
N ALA A 142 7.85 9.54 5.61
CA ALA A 142 7.51 10.23 6.87
C ALA A 142 6.73 11.52 6.60
N ALA A 143 7.20 12.35 5.65
CA ALA A 143 6.50 13.57 5.26
C ALA A 143 5.08 13.30 4.72
N LEU A 144 4.87 12.21 3.97
CA LEU A 144 3.55 11.78 3.54
C LEU A 144 2.65 11.43 4.73
N LEU A 145 3.15 10.63 5.67
CA LEU A 145 2.36 10.17 6.82
C LEU A 145 1.99 11.29 7.79
N GLU A 146 2.82 12.33 7.88
CA GLU A 146 2.55 13.53 8.68
C GLU A 146 1.57 14.50 8.00
N SER A 147 1.39 14.38 6.68
CA SER A 147 0.47 15.23 5.91
C SER A 147 -0.99 14.82 6.11
N ALA A 148 -1.93 15.70 5.71
CA ALA A 148 -3.36 15.40 5.66
C ALA A 148 -3.71 14.17 4.80
N ASP A 149 -2.81 13.77 3.90
CA ASP A 149 -2.95 12.63 2.98
C ASP A 149 -2.57 11.29 3.64
N GLY A 150 -1.82 11.34 4.76
CA GLY A 150 -1.37 10.18 5.52
C GLY A 150 -2.47 9.40 6.21
N VAL A 151 -3.72 9.91 6.19
CA VAL A 151 -4.90 9.23 6.75
C VAL A 151 -5.29 8.00 5.92
N TRP A 152 -5.11 8.06 4.60
CA TRP A 152 -5.31 6.91 3.71
C TRP A 152 -4.53 7.14 2.40
N SER A 153 -3.40 6.45 2.22
CA SER A 153 -2.59 6.56 0.99
C SER A 153 -2.45 5.18 0.33
N ALA A 154 -2.80 5.09 -0.94
CA ALA A 154 -2.59 3.91 -1.78
C ALA A 154 -1.30 4.08 -2.58
N ILE A 155 -0.33 3.20 -2.40
CA ILE A 155 1.00 3.30 -3.01
C ILE A 155 1.24 2.10 -3.90
N VAL A 156 1.48 2.34 -5.18
CA VAL A 156 1.89 1.34 -6.16
C VAL A 156 3.38 1.10 -6.04
N LEU A 157 3.79 -0.17 -5.94
CA LEU A 157 5.22 -0.50 -5.97
C LEU A 157 5.82 -0.16 -7.34
N PRO A 158 7.09 0.26 -7.37
CA PRO A 158 7.73 0.70 -8.60
C PRO A 158 7.79 -0.47 -9.59
N TYR A 159 7.41 -0.18 -10.82
CA TYR A 159 7.49 -1.01 -12.00
C TYR A 159 7.93 -0.14 -13.17
N THR A 160 9.22 -0.23 -13.50
CA THR A 160 9.82 0.54 -14.58
C THR A 160 10.24 -0.39 -15.72
N PRO A 161 9.92 -0.06 -16.99
CA PRO A 161 10.29 -0.90 -18.15
C PRO A 161 11.78 -1.24 -18.20
N GLU A 162 12.66 -0.34 -17.74
CA GLU A 162 14.11 -0.50 -17.70
C GLU A 162 14.58 -1.63 -16.76
N LEU A 163 13.72 -2.03 -15.81
CA LEU A 163 13.97 -3.08 -14.84
C LEU A 163 13.18 -4.36 -15.13
N ALA A 164 12.33 -4.38 -16.16
CA ALA A 164 11.54 -5.57 -16.53
C ALA A 164 12.43 -6.79 -16.82
N ASP A 165 13.56 -6.58 -17.50
CA ASP A 165 14.56 -7.62 -17.80
C ASP A 165 15.56 -7.87 -16.65
N ARG A 166 15.42 -7.18 -15.51
CA ARG A 166 16.34 -7.23 -14.37
C ARG A 166 15.59 -7.46 -13.06
N PRO A 167 14.92 -8.61 -12.88
CA PRO A 167 14.02 -8.86 -11.76
C PRO A 167 14.72 -8.76 -10.39
N THR A 168 15.99 -9.15 -10.29
CA THR A 168 16.76 -9.02 -9.04
C THR A 168 17.00 -7.56 -8.64
N LYS A 169 17.29 -6.67 -9.62
CA LYS A 169 17.42 -5.23 -9.34
C LYS A 169 16.06 -4.64 -8.98
N LEU A 170 14.99 -5.02 -9.71
CA LEU A 170 13.63 -4.57 -9.39
C LEU A 170 13.22 -4.95 -7.96
N ALA A 171 13.44 -6.21 -7.58
CA ALA A 171 13.15 -6.70 -6.24
C ALA A 171 13.93 -5.91 -5.17
N ALA A 172 15.22 -5.64 -5.38
CA ALA A 172 16.02 -4.84 -4.44
C ALA A 172 15.50 -3.40 -4.28
N LEU A 173 15.01 -2.78 -5.37
CA LEU A 173 14.39 -1.46 -5.32
C LEU A 173 13.04 -1.48 -4.58
N GLN A 174 12.19 -2.46 -4.88
CA GLN A 174 10.90 -2.63 -4.22
C GLN A 174 11.08 -2.93 -2.73
N ASP A 175 12.03 -3.79 -2.36
CA ASP A 175 12.43 -4.09 -0.99
C ASP A 175 12.84 -2.81 -0.24
N THR A 176 13.75 -2.04 -0.85
CA THR A 176 14.21 -0.76 -0.28
C THR A 176 13.06 0.23 -0.07
N GLN A 177 12.13 0.33 -1.01
CA GLN A 177 10.97 1.22 -0.89
C GLN A 177 10.00 0.75 0.19
N LEU A 178 9.73 -0.56 0.26
CA LEU A 178 8.88 -1.17 1.30
C LEU A 178 9.48 -0.98 2.69
N GLU A 179 10.78 -1.26 2.86
CA GLU A 179 11.49 -1.07 4.13
C GLU A 179 11.42 0.40 4.56
N ALA A 180 11.67 1.34 3.65
CA ALA A 180 11.58 2.77 3.92
C ALA A 180 10.17 3.21 4.36
N LEU A 181 9.14 2.69 3.69
CA LEU A 181 7.74 2.95 4.00
C LEU A 181 7.36 2.41 5.37
N PHE A 182 7.63 1.13 5.62
CA PHE A 182 7.29 0.48 6.88
C PHE A 182 8.08 1.07 8.04
N ALA A 183 9.35 1.44 7.85
CA ALA A 183 10.11 2.15 8.88
C ALA A 183 9.48 3.52 9.23
N ALA A 184 8.91 4.24 8.26
CA ALA A 184 8.19 5.49 8.51
C ALA A 184 6.85 5.23 9.23
N VAL A 185 6.11 4.18 8.85
CA VAL A 185 4.86 3.78 9.52
C VAL A 185 5.11 3.39 10.97
N ALA A 186 6.14 2.56 11.24
CA ALA A 186 6.53 2.16 12.58
C ALA A 186 6.85 3.37 13.47
N GLU A 187 7.56 4.35 12.91
CA GLU A 187 7.90 5.57 13.63
C GLU A 187 6.66 6.41 13.95
N SER A 188 5.77 6.61 12.98
CA SER A 188 4.50 7.32 13.21
C SER A 188 3.66 6.65 14.30
N GLN A 189 3.54 5.32 14.26
CA GLN A 189 2.80 4.54 15.27
C GLN A 189 3.44 4.65 16.66
N ARG A 190 4.77 4.64 16.74
CA ARG A 190 5.50 4.85 18.00
C ARG A 190 5.25 6.23 18.61
N LEU A 191 5.03 7.24 17.77
CA LEU A 191 4.64 8.59 18.18
C LEU A 191 3.14 8.72 18.51
N GLY A 192 2.38 7.63 18.43
CA GLY A 192 0.95 7.57 18.75
C GLY A 192 0.02 7.88 17.56
N GLY A 193 0.55 7.91 16.33
CA GLY A 193 -0.25 7.99 15.12
C GLY A 193 -0.98 6.68 14.79
N ASP A 194 -2.06 6.75 14.02
CA ASP A 194 -2.77 5.59 13.43
C ASP A 194 -2.53 5.53 11.92
N SER A 195 -1.29 5.85 11.50
CA SER A 195 -0.90 5.82 10.10
C SER A 195 -0.98 4.41 9.52
N ARG A 196 -1.56 4.30 8.32
CA ARG A 196 -1.69 3.05 7.56
C ARG A 196 -1.40 3.30 6.09
N VAL A 197 -0.87 2.29 5.43
CA VAL A 197 -0.53 2.33 4.01
C VAL A 197 -1.22 1.21 3.25
N ASP A 198 -1.88 1.55 2.15
CA ASP A 198 -2.48 0.56 1.26
C ASP A 198 -1.48 0.32 0.12
N LEU A 199 -0.94 -0.88 0.01
CA LEU A 199 0.09 -1.23 -0.97
C LEU A 199 -0.53 -1.92 -2.18
N LEU A 200 -0.03 -1.59 -3.35
CA LEU A 200 -0.55 -2.06 -4.62
C LEU A 200 0.55 -2.77 -5.42
N ALA A 201 0.32 -4.07 -5.70
CA ALA A 201 1.15 -4.85 -6.61
C ALA A 201 0.93 -4.36 -8.06
N PRO A 202 2.00 -3.99 -8.79
CA PRO A 202 1.88 -3.45 -10.14
C PRO A 202 1.65 -4.58 -11.17
N TYR A 203 0.54 -4.48 -11.89
CA TYR A 203 0.22 -5.24 -13.11
C TYR A 203 0.50 -6.76 -13.08
N PRO A 204 0.07 -7.52 -12.05
CA PRO A 204 0.20 -8.97 -12.07
C PRO A 204 -0.61 -9.59 -13.21
N ALA A 205 0.02 -10.42 -14.05
CA ALA A 205 -0.65 -11.09 -15.16
C ALA A 205 -1.44 -12.33 -14.71
N SER A 206 -1.13 -12.87 -13.52
CA SER A 206 -1.76 -14.07 -12.97
C SER A 206 -1.93 -14.00 -11.45
N ALA A 207 -2.79 -14.85 -10.89
CA ALA A 207 -2.95 -14.98 -9.45
C ALA A 207 -1.68 -15.50 -8.76
N ALA A 208 -0.85 -16.29 -9.45
CA ALA A 208 0.41 -16.77 -8.91
C ALA A 208 1.43 -15.63 -8.78
N GLU A 209 1.53 -14.75 -9.78
CA GLU A 209 2.38 -13.55 -9.71
C GLU A 209 1.90 -12.60 -8.61
N PHE A 210 0.59 -12.38 -8.49
CA PHE A 210 0.05 -11.58 -7.40
C PHE A 210 0.34 -12.20 -6.03
N ALA A 211 0.18 -13.52 -5.87
CA ALA A 211 0.47 -14.20 -4.62
C ALA A 211 1.95 -14.08 -4.25
N ALA A 212 2.87 -14.24 -5.20
CA ALA A 212 4.31 -14.05 -4.97
C ALA A 212 4.65 -12.61 -4.56
N MET A 213 4.04 -11.61 -5.21
CA MET A 213 4.25 -10.20 -4.85
C MET A 213 3.66 -9.88 -3.46
N ARG A 214 2.49 -10.43 -3.15
CA ARG A 214 1.87 -10.31 -1.82
C ARG A 214 2.76 -10.93 -0.74
N GLU A 215 3.26 -12.14 -0.96
CA GLU A 215 4.18 -12.82 -0.05
C GLU A 215 5.46 -11.99 0.15
N PHE A 216 6.04 -11.45 -0.93
CA PHE A 216 7.19 -10.56 -0.85
C PHE A 216 6.90 -9.33 0.03
N ILE A 217 5.77 -8.65 -0.16
CA ILE A 217 5.36 -7.52 0.68
C ILE A 217 5.20 -7.96 2.13
N GLU A 218 4.53 -9.08 2.39
CA GLU A 218 4.30 -9.62 3.74
C GLU A 218 5.61 -9.95 4.45
N ILE A 219 6.59 -10.53 3.76
CA ILE A 219 7.93 -10.83 4.32
C ILE A 219 8.64 -9.54 4.75
N VAL A 220 8.69 -8.52 3.89
CA VAL A 220 9.35 -7.24 4.23
C VAL A 220 8.61 -6.52 5.36
N ALA A 221 7.27 -6.61 5.37
CA ALA A 221 6.43 -6.05 6.41
C ALA A 221 6.65 -6.75 7.76
N GLU A 222 6.73 -8.08 7.79
CA GLU A 222 7.01 -8.85 9.00
C GLU A 222 8.42 -8.55 9.54
N GLN A 223 9.42 -8.45 8.66
CA GLN A 223 10.79 -8.10 9.05
C GLN A 223 10.89 -6.69 9.66
N THR A 224 10.10 -5.74 9.16
CA THR A 224 10.18 -4.32 9.58
C THR A 224 9.23 -3.96 10.73
N LEU A 225 7.99 -4.45 10.67
CA LEU A 225 6.90 -4.13 11.61
C LEU A 225 6.62 -5.25 12.62
N GLY A 226 7.13 -6.46 12.40
CA GLY A 226 6.74 -7.65 13.17
C GLY A 226 5.23 -7.89 13.06
N HIS A 227 4.60 -8.31 14.16
CA HIS A 227 3.16 -8.61 14.21
C HIS A 227 2.24 -7.39 13.98
N ALA A 228 2.77 -6.16 13.98
CA ALA A 228 1.96 -4.96 13.77
C ALA A 228 1.51 -4.77 12.30
N TYR A 229 2.13 -5.48 11.34
CA TYR A 229 1.88 -5.26 9.92
C TYR A 229 0.40 -5.45 9.53
N ALA A 230 -0.30 -6.41 10.13
CA ALA A 230 -1.70 -6.71 9.83
C ALA A 230 -2.66 -5.52 10.10
N ALA A 231 -2.30 -4.62 11.02
CA ALA A 231 -3.05 -3.39 11.28
C ALA A 231 -2.53 -2.19 10.47
N ALA A 232 -1.29 -2.26 9.98
CA ALA A 232 -0.56 -1.18 9.36
C ALA A 232 -0.72 -1.11 7.84
N CYS A 233 -1.03 -2.23 7.18
CA CYS A 233 -1.17 -2.25 5.72
C CYS A 233 -2.27 -3.15 5.18
N ARG A 234 -2.78 -2.80 4.00
CA ARG A 234 -3.59 -3.65 3.12
C ARG A 234 -2.84 -3.89 1.81
N ILE A 235 -3.11 -5.01 1.16
CA ILE A 235 -2.42 -5.39 -0.08
C ILE A 235 -3.46 -5.62 -1.19
N GLY A 236 -3.41 -4.74 -2.18
CA GLY A 236 -4.22 -4.81 -3.40
C GLY A 236 -3.37 -4.98 -4.65
N ALA A 237 -4.01 -4.92 -5.81
CA ALA A 237 -3.35 -4.99 -7.11
C ALA A 237 -3.82 -3.86 -8.04
N VAL A 238 -2.91 -3.37 -8.87
CA VAL A 238 -3.20 -2.53 -10.03
C VAL A 238 -3.27 -3.43 -11.25
N LEU A 239 -4.38 -3.41 -11.97
CA LEU A 239 -4.60 -4.23 -13.16
C LEU A 239 -4.69 -3.36 -14.39
N LEU A 240 -4.15 -3.85 -15.50
CA LEU A 240 -4.43 -3.26 -16.81
C LEU A 240 -5.88 -3.55 -17.22
N PRO A 241 -6.50 -2.70 -18.06
CA PRO A 241 -7.89 -2.90 -18.50
C PRO A 241 -8.06 -4.15 -19.35
N ASP A 242 -7.01 -4.60 -20.03
CA ASP A 242 -6.98 -5.77 -20.92
C ASP A 242 -6.54 -7.07 -20.22
N VAL A 243 -6.44 -7.05 -18.89
CA VAL A 243 -6.11 -8.25 -18.11
C VAL A 243 -7.10 -9.39 -18.38
N GLN A 244 -6.59 -10.62 -18.45
CA GLN A 244 -7.45 -11.79 -18.61
C GLN A 244 -8.49 -11.87 -17.48
N HIS A 245 -9.77 -11.91 -17.83
CA HIS A 245 -10.88 -11.88 -16.86
C HIS A 245 -10.80 -13.00 -15.81
N ALA A 246 -10.35 -14.19 -16.22
CA ALA A 246 -10.12 -15.29 -15.30
C ALA A 246 -9.03 -14.95 -14.27
N ALA A 247 -7.91 -14.37 -14.71
CA ALA A 247 -6.85 -13.92 -13.82
C ALA A 247 -7.34 -12.83 -12.86
N ALA A 248 -8.10 -11.84 -13.34
CA ALA A 248 -8.66 -10.78 -12.49
C ALA A 248 -9.58 -11.33 -11.37
N GLY A 249 -10.43 -12.31 -11.69
CA GLY A 249 -11.28 -12.97 -10.71
C GLY A 249 -10.49 -13.75 -9.65
N GLU A 250 -9.44 -14.46 -10.08
CA GLU A 250 -8.57 -15.22 -9.18
C GLU A 250 -7.71 -14.30 -8.28
N ILE A 251 -7.17 -13.21 -8.84
CA ILE A 251 -6.45 -12.17 -8.08
C ILE A 251 -7.38 -11.55 -7.04
N ALA A 252 -8.63 -11.23 -7.41
CA ALA A 252 -9.61 -10.65 -6.50
C ALA A 252 -9.94 -11.52 -5.28
N ARG A 253 -9.79 -12.85 -5.40
CA ARG A 253 -10.00 -13.77 -4.28
C ARG A 253 -9.03 -13.47 -3.13
N ILE A 254 -7.81 -13.08 -3.47
CA ILE A 254 -6.71 -12.91 -2.52
C ILE A 254 -6.48 -11.42 -2.20
N ALA A 255 -6.70 -10.52 -3.17
CA ALA A 255 -6.47 -9.08 -2.99
C ALA A 255 -7.51 -8.44 -2.05
N ASP A 256 -7.06 -7.46 -1.25
CA ASP A 256 -7.96 -6.69 -0.39
C ASP A 256 -8.84 -5.74 -1.21
N PHE A 257 -8.25 -5.12 -2.23
CA PHE A 257 -8.90 -4.21 -3.18
C PHE A 257 -8.15 -4.22 -4.52
N LEU A 258 -8.80 -3.71 -5.57
CA LEU A 258 -8.25 -3.63 -6.92
C LEU A 258 -8.36 -2.21 -7.48
N VAL A 259 -7.38 -1.83 -8.29
CA VAL A 259 -7.39 -0.57 -9.06
C VAL A 259 -7.21 -0.92 -10.54
N LEU A 260 -8.13 -0.49 -11.39
CA LEU A 260 -8.00 -0.59 -12.85
C LEU A 260 -7.27 0.65 -13.36
N ASP A 261 -6.10 0.47 -13.96
CA ASP A 261 -5.29 1.59 -14.40
C ASP A 261 -5.58 1.97 -15.86
N GLY A 262 -6.24 3.09 -16.06
CA GLY A 262 -6.42 3.70 -17.38
C GLY A 262 -5.27 4.60 -17.80
N ALA A 263 -4.29 4.88 -16.92
CA ALA A 263 -3.15 5.75 -17.22
C ALA A 263 -1.95 5.01 -17.83
N ALA A 264 -1.98 3.68 -17.94
CA ALA A 264 -0.96 2.92 -18.64
C ALA A 264 -0.82 3.32 -20.13
N ASP A 265 -1.80 4.06 -20.66
CA ASP A 265 -1.80 4.67 -21.98
C ASP A 265 -2.00 6.20 -21.81
N GLU A 266 -0.92 6.96 -21.57
CA GLU A 266 -0.94 8.41 -21.26
C GLU A 266 -1.60 9.30 -22.35
N ALA A 267 -2.00 8.73 -23.50
CA ALA A 267 -2.45 9.47 -24.67
C ALA A 267 -3.84 9.06 -25.19
N ALA A 268 -4.72 8.53 -24.33
CA ALA A 268 -6.02 8.07 -24.81
C ALA A 268 -7.04 9.22 -24.97
N PRO A 269 -7.54 9.52 -26.20
CA PRO A 269 -8.58 10.53 -26.44
C PRO A 269 -9.92 10.14 -25.79
N GLU A 270 -10.91 11.04 -25.78
CA GLU A 270 -12.27 10.78 -25.22
C GLU A 270 -12.91 9.48 -25.77
N GLU A 271 -12.57 9.06 -26.99
CA GLU A 271 -13.00 7.79 -27.59
C GLU A 271 -12.51 6.54 -26.84
N SER A 272 -11.41 6.64 -26.08
CA SER A 272 -10.89 5.57 -25.23
C SER A 272 -11.70 5.39 -23.93
N ALA A 273 -12.44 6.40 -23.49
CA ALA A 273 -13.21 6.33 -22.26
C ALA A 273 -14.34 5.29 -22.32
N ALA A 274 -15.05 5.19 -23.45
CA ALA A 274 -16.09 4.19 -23.66
C ALA A 274 -15.52 2.76 -23.70
N GLY A 275 -14.36 2.58 -24.35
CA GLY A 275 -13.63 1.31 -24.36
C GLY A 275 -13.16 0.91 -22.95
N PHE A 276 -12.67 1.88 -22.18
CA PHE A 276 -12.28 1.67 -20.79
C PHE A 276 -13.46 1.27 -19.90
N ALA A 277 -14.61 1.93 -20.03
CA ALA A 277 -15.82 1.58 -19.27
C ALA A 277 -16.29 0.15 -19.55
N ALA A 278 -16.27 -0.26 -20.83
CA ALA A 278 -16.63 -1.62 -21.23
C ALA A 278 -15.66 -2.65 -20.65
N ALA A 279 -14.35 -2.42 -20.77
CA ALA A 279 -13.32 -3.28 -20.18
C ALA A 279 -13.48 -3.38 -18.65
N ALA A 280 -13.69 -2.24 -17.97
CA ALA A 280 -13.93 -2.19 -16.54
C ALA A 280 -15.19 -2.98 -16.12
N ALA A 281 -16.25 -2.94 -16.92
CA ALA A 281 -17.47 -3.71 -16.67
C ALA A 281 -17.22 -5.22 -16.76
N GLU A 282 -16.46 -5.68 -17.75
CA GLU A 282 -16.11 -7.09 -17.92
C GLU A 282 -15.22 -7.59 -16.78
N VAL A 283 -14.19 -6.82 -16.42
CA VAL A 283 -13.32 -7.12 -15.28
C VAL A 283 -14.12 -7.14 -13.98
N LEU A 284 -14.95 -6.13 -13.73
CA LEU A 284 -15.79 -6.07 -12.52
C LEU A 284 -16.76 -7.24 -12.43
N ALA A 285 -17.37 -7.66 -13.54
CA ALA A 285 -18.24 -8.82 -13.59
C ALA A 285 -17.48 -10.10 -13.23
N ALA A 286 -16.27 -10.28 -13.76
CA ALA A 286 -15.42 -11.43 -13.42
C ALA A 286 -15.01 -11.43 -11.94
N VAL A 287 -14.61 -10.28 -11.41
CA VAL A 287 -14.27 -10.07 -10.00
C VAL A 287 -15.46 -10.40 -9.09
N ARG A 288 -16.64 -9.86 -9.39
CA ARG A 288 -17.85 -10.05 -8.57
C ARG A 288 -18.38 -11.48 -8.57
N ARG A 289 -18.12 -12.27 -9.62
CA ARG A 289 -18.44 -13.71 -9.63
C ARG A 289 -17.67 -14.46 -8.53
N VAL A 290 -16.46 -14.01 -8.21
CA VAL A 290 -15.61 -14.65 -7.19
C VAL A 290 -15.75 -13.97 -5.83
N LYS A 291 -15.73 -12.64 -5.79
CA LYS A 291 -15.83 -11.82 -4.58
C LYS A 291 -16.86 -10.69 -4.80
N PRO A 292 -18.15 -10.94 -4.51
CA PRO A 292 -19.24 -9.98 -4.79
C PRO A 292 -19.06 -8.60 -4.12
N ALA A 293 -18.38 -8.56 -2.97
CA ALA A 293 -18.12 -7.36 -2.20
C ALA A 293 -16.71 -6.77 -2.43
N ALA A 294 -16.01 -7.17 -3.49
CA ALA A 294 -14.69 -6.62 -3.80
C ALA A 294 -14.77 -5.11 -4.08
N ALA A 295 -13.87 -4.34 -3.45
CA ALA A 295 -13.68 -2.94 -3.78
C ALA A 295 -12.82 -2.85 -5.05
N VAL A 296 -13.40 -2.27 -6.10
CA VAL A 296 -12.74 -2.02 -7.39
C VAL A 296 -12.81 -0.54 -7.67
N LEU A 297 -11.65 0.09 -7.79
CA LEU A 297 -11.44 1.49 -8.12
C LEU A 297 -10.88 1.57 -9.54
N ALA A 298 -10.93 2.74 -10.16
CA ALA A 298 -10.23 3.00 -11.41
C ALA A 298 -9.29 4.20 -11.26
N ALA A 299 -8.25 4.29 -12.09
CA ALA A 299 -7.28 5.39 -12.05
C ALA A 299 -7.01 5.92 -13.47
N GLY A 300 -6.54 7.17 -13.56
CA GLY A 300 -6.13 7.78 -14.81
C GLY A 300 -7.21 8.60 -15.53
N ALA A 301 -6.79 9.26 -16.61
CA ALA A 301 -7.65 10.14 -17.39
C ALA A 301 -8.88 9.43 -17.99
N PRO A 302 -8.79 8.23 -18.58
CA PRO A 302 -9.95 7.51 -19.08
C PRO A 302 -11.00 7.25 -18.00
N ALA A 303 -10.59 6.96 -16.75
CA ALA A 303 -11.50 6.76 -15.64
C ALA A 303 -12.26 8.04 -15.27
N ALA A 304 -11.61 9.20 -15.33
CA ALA A 304 -12.26 10.49 -15.09
C ALA A 304 -13.29 10.85 -16.17
N TYR A 305 -12.98 10.56 -17.44
CA TYR A 305 -13.93 10.79 -18.54
C TYR A 305 -15.12 9.81 -18.49
N ALA A 306 -14.88 8.54 -18.17
CA ALA A 306 -15.87 7.47 -18.06
C ALA A 306 -16.66 7.45 -16.74
N LEU A 307 -16.54 8.48 -15.90
CA LEU A 307 -17.04 8.47 -14.51
C LEU A 307 -18.52 8.04 -14.40
N ALA A 308 -19.38 8.53 -15.29
CA ALA A 308 -20.80 8.20 -15.28
C ALA A 308 -21.04 6.71 -15.52
N ASP A 309 -20.41 6.14 -16.55
CA ASP A 309 -20.51 4.72 -16.86
C ASP A 309 -19.94 3.87 -15.71
N LEU A 310 -18.79 4.27 -15.15
CA LEU A 310 -18.16 3.60 -14.01
C LEU A 310 -19.04 3.61 -12.75
N TYR A 311 -19.77 4.70 -12.52
CA TYR A 311 -20.75 4.81 -11.44
C TYR A 311 -21.93 3.87 -11.66
N GLU A 312 -22.46 3.80 -12.88
CA GLU A 312 -23.60 2.94 -13.23
C GLU A 312 -23.28 1.45 -13.13
N ILE A 313 -22.12 1.01 -13.62
CA ILE A 313 -21.67 -0.39 -13.47
C ILE A 313 -21.30 -0.73 -12.01
N GLY A 314 -21.13 0.30 -11.17
CA GLY A 314 -21.01 0.21 -9.73
C GLY A 314 -19.58 0.04 -9.22
N LEU A 315 -18.59 0.69 -9.84
CA LEU A 315 -17.26 0.81 -9.22
C LEU A 315 -17.34 1.56 -7.88
N SER A 316 -16.32 1.36 -7.05
CA SER A 316 -16.22 2.03 -5.75
C SER A 316 -15.78 3.49 -5.86
N GLY A 317 -15.18 3.87 -6.99
CA GLY A 317 -14.67 5.22 -7.21
C GLY A 317 -13.52 5.29 -8.21
N ILE A 318 -12.96 6.49 -8.36
CA ILE A 318 -11.85 6.78 -9.26
C ILE A 318 -10.72 7.57 -8.56
N PHE A 319 -9.50 7.41 -9.04
CA PHE A 319 -8.37 8.31 -8.83
C PHE A 319 -8.18 9.17 -10.08
N CYS A 320 -8.09 10.48 -9.91
CA CYS A 320 -7.98 11.43 -11.01
C CYS A 320 -7.01 12.57 -10.70
N SER A 321 -6.48 13.17 -11.76
CA SER A 321 -5.54 14.29 -11.67
C SER A 321 -6.23 15.61 -11.29
N ALA A 322 -5.43 16.61 -10.89
CA ALA A 322 -5.90 17.91 -10.40
C ALA A 322 -6.81 18.61 -11.40
N ALA A 323 -6.42 18.52 -12.68
CA ALA A 323 -7.12 19.14 -13.79
C ALA A 323 -8.54 18.58 -13.96
N GLN A 324 -8.74 17.30 -13.61
CA GLN A 324 -10.01 16.59 -13.78
C GLN A 324 -10.84 16.55 -12.50
N ARG A 325 -10.22 16.75 -11.33
CA ARG A 325 -10.83 16.52 -10.01
C ARG A 325 -12.07 17.36 -9.75
N THR A 326 -12.03 18.66 -10.06
CA THR A 326 -13.17 19.56 -9.81
C THR A 326 -14.41 19.11 -10.59
N GLU A 327 -14.21 18.79 -11.86
CA GLU A 327 -15.28 18.29 -12.73
C GLU A 327 -15.78 16.92 -12.29
N ALA A 328 -14.85 15.99 -11.97
CA ALA A 328 -15.19 14.66 -11.49
C ALA A 328 -16.02 14.70 -10.19
N LEU A 329 -15.66 15.57 -9.25
CA LEU A 329 -16.42 15.78 -8.00
C LEU A 329 -17.84 16.29 -8.29
N LEU A 330 -17.99 17.28 -9.17
CA LEU A 330 -19.30 17.81 -9.55
C LEU A 330 -20.15 16.73 -10.22
N ARG A 331 -19.60 15.98 -11.17
CA ARG A 331 -20.28 14.88 -11.86
C ARG A 331 -20.72 13.79 -10.89
N ALA A 332 -19.84 13.35 -9.99
CA ALA A 332 -20.16 12.35 -8.97
C ALA A 332 -21.26 12.82 -8.00
N ALA A 333 -21.24 14.10 -7.61
CA ALA A 333 -22.29 14.70 -6.77
C ALA A 333 -23.65 14.72 -7.48
N CYS A 334 -23.69 15.12 -8.76
CA CYS A 334 -24.90 15.09 -9.58
C CYS A 334 -25.48 13.68 -9.70
N LEU A 335 -24.65 12.67 -10.03
CA LEU A 335 -25.07 11.28 -10.16
C LEU A 335 -25.61 10.71 -8.83
N THR A 336 -24.94 11.03 -7.72
CA THR A 336 -25.40 10.62 -6.39
C THR A 336 -26.73 11.28 -6.03
N TRP A 337 -26.93 12.54 -6.40
CA TRP A 337 -28.17 13.26 -6.15
C TRP A 337 -29.33 12.69 -6.99
N ILE A 338 -29.13 12.46 -8.29
CA ILE A 338 -30.11 11.84 -9.20
C ILE A 338 -30.52 10.47 -8.64
N ALA A 339 -29.54 9.61 -8.33
CA ALA A 339 -29.82 8.28 -7.80
C ALA A 339 -30.57 8.30 -6.46
N ARG A 340 -30.41 9.35 -5.64
CA ARG A 340 -31.20 9.51 -4.41
C ARG A 340 -32.65 9.89 -4.72
N GLN A 341 -32.89 10.75 -5.71
CA GLN A 341 -34.24 11.13 -6.12
C GLN A 341 -35.00 9.93 -6.69
N ASP A 342 -34.39 9.18 -7.60
CA ASP A 342 -35.01 8.00 -8.22
C ASP A 342 -35.42 6.95 -7.18
N ASN A 343 -34.61 6.77 -6.12
CA ASN A 343 -34.93 5.85 -5.03
C ASN A 343 -36.08 6.34 -4.13
N ILE A 344 -36.24 7.66 -3.96
CA ILE A 344 -37.35 8.25 -3.20
C ILE A 344 -38.66 8.05 -3.99
N ASP A 345 -38.62 8.27 -5.31
CA ASP A 345 -39.79 8.12 -6.17
C ASP A 345 -40.20 6.65 -6.34
N ALA A 346 -39.24 5.72 -6.41
CA ALA A 346 -39.50 4.28 -6.43
C ALA A 346 -40.14 3.77 -5.12
N ALA A 347 -39.75 4.33 -3.97
CA ALA A 347 -40.36 4.00 -2.68
C ALA A 347 -41.77 4.59 -2.52
N ALA A 348 -42.06 5.72 -3.16
CA ALA A 348 -43.38 6.35 -3.17
C ALA A 348 -44.39 5.68 -4.11
N GLY A 349 -43.92 4.96 -5.15
CA GLY A 349 -44.78 4.25 -6.12
C GLY A 349 -45.27 2.86 -5.70
N GLY A 350 -44.86 2.34 -4.54
CA GLY A 350 -45.15 0.97 -4.09
C GLY A 350 -46.50 0.72 -3.42
N TRP A 351 -47.47 1.63 -3.54
CA TRP A 351 -48.83 1.46 -3.02
C TRP A 351 -49.83 1.48 -4.17
N GLN A 352 -49.94 0.37 -4.91
CA GLN A 352 -51.10 0.07 -5.74
C GLN A 352 -51.50 -1.40 -5.62
#